data_AF-A0A3N5MXY8-F1
#
_entry.id   AF-A0A3N5MXY8-F1
#
_cell.length_a   1.000
_cell.length_b   1.000
_cell.length_c   1.000
_cell.angle_alpha   90.00
_cell.angle_beta   90.00
_cell.angle_gamma   90.00
#
_symmetry.space_group_name_H-M   'P 1'
#
loop_
_entity.id
_entity.type
_entity.pdbx_description
1 polymer ?
#
loop_
_entity_poly.entity_id
_entity_poly.type
_entity_poly.pdbx_seq_one_letter_code
_entity_poly.pdbx_strand_id
1 'polypeptide(L)'
;MLDIRFVRAHPEIIKADLQKRNDPEKTGWVDDLLIKDARSRELKVETDTLRQRRNTIARDINRAKKAGQDAKDLMAEAAALPQKIRACDAEQETIRDIIHHHLMRLPNILHESVPVGKDDSENIEIKRVGIPRAVDFEIKNHGQLAADNNWADFERATKIAGAGFYFLKGSLVLLDMALQRYALDLLEKKGFTPVIPPYMINRSSYEGVTDLGDFEKVMYKI
;
A
#
# COMPACT_ATOMS: atom_id res chain seq x y z
N MET A 1 -3.13 -5.02 -2.88
CA MET A 1 -2.64 -6.08 -1.96
C MET A 1 -2.75 -7.43 -2.63
N LEU A 2 -1.84 -8.35 -2.34
CA LEU A 2 -1.99 -9.76 -2.70
C LEU A 2 -3.13 -10.40 -1.89
N ASP A 3 -3.84 -11.38 -2.48
CA ASP A 3 -4.85 -12.15 -1.74
C ASP A 3 -4.15 -13.07 -0.73
N ILE A 4 -4.55 -13.01 0.54
CA ILE A 4 -4.03 -13.86 1.62
C ILE A 4 -4.10 -15.36 1.29
N ARG A 5 -5.10 -15.78 0.52
CA ARG A 5 -5.23 -17.18 0.06
C ARG A 5 -4.13 -17.56 -0.91
N PHE A 6 -3.74 -16.64 -1.78
CA PHE A 6 -2.63 -16.83 -2.70
C PHE A 6 -1.30 -16.90 -1.93
N VAL A 7 -1.09 -15.99 -0.97
CA VAL A 7 0.11 -16.00 -0.10
C VAL A 7 0.25 -17.33 0.63
N ARG A 8 -0.86 -17.87 1.15
CA ARG A 8 -0.90 -19.16 1.84
C ARG A 8 -0.60 -20.34 0.90
N ALA A 9 -1.16 -20.33 -0.30
CA ALA A 9 -1.02 -21.43 -1.26
C ALA A 9 0.35 -21.45 -1.95
N HIS A 10 0.93 -20.28 -2.18
CA HIS A 10 2.13 -20.10 -3.01
C HIS A 10 3.17 -19.15 -2.37
N PRO A 11 3.60 -19.39 -1.13
CA PRO A 11 4.55 -18.50 -0.46
C PRO A 11 5.91 -18.45 -1.17
N GLU A 12 6.35 -19.57 -1.74
CA GLU A 12 7.63 -19.66 -2.45
C GLU A 12 7.69 -18.78 -3.69
N ILE A 13 6.56 -18.60 -4.40
CA ILE A 13 6.48 -17.71 -5.57
C ILE A 13 6.74 -16.27 -5.14
N ILE A 14 6.14 -15.85 -4.01
CA ILE A 14 6.29 -14.50 -3.49
C ILE A 14 7.72 -14.28 -3.00
N LYS A 15 8.29 -15.24 -2.26
CA LYS A 15 9.68 -15.15 -1.79
C LYS A 15 10.67 -15.07 -2.95
N ALA A 16 10.47 -15.86 -4.01
CA ALA A 16 11.30 -15.78 -5.21
C ALA A 16 11.19 -14.43 -5.92
N ASP A 17 9.99 -13.84 -6.01
CA ASP A 17 9.78 -12.49 -6.56
C ASP A 17 10.47 -11.41 -5.71
N LEU A 18 10.37 -11.50 -4.39
CA LEU A 18 11.03 -10.58 -3.46
C LEU A 18 12.56 -10.67 -3.55
N GLN A 19 13.11 -11.87 -3.75
CA GLN A 19 14.53 -12.05 -4.02
C GLN A 19 14.94 -11.40 -5.34
N LYS A 20 14.14 -11.57 -6.40
CA LYS A 20 14.37 -10.89 -7.68
C LYS A 20 14.37 -9.36 -7.55
N ARG A 21 13.58 -8.82 -6.62
CA ARG A 21 13.50 -7.39 -6.28
C ARG A 21 14.59 -6.92 -5.31
N ASN A 22 15.44 -7.82 -4.82
CA ASN A 22 16.44 -7.55 -3.78
C ASN A 22 15.84 -6.92 -2.51
N ASP A 23 14.70 -7.44 -2.06
CA ASP A 23 13.97 -6.96 -0.87
C ASP A 23 13.93 -8.02 0.26
N PRO A 24 15.03 -8.19 1.01
CA PRO A 24 15.16 -9.26 2.00
C PRO A 24 14.28 -9.05 3.24
N GLU A 25 13.94 -7.80 3.59
CA GLU A 25 13.10 -7.48 4.74
C GLU A 25 11.70 -8.06 4.55
N LYS A 26 11.09 -7.81 3.38
CA LYS A 26 9.73 -8.27 3.07
C LYS A 26 9.64 -9.78 2.92
N THR A 27 10.76 -10.47 2.68
CA THR A 27 10.79 -11.94 2.66
C THR A 27 10.43 -12.51 4.03
N GLY A 28 10.92 -11.90 5.13
CA GLY A 28 10.58 -12.30 6.50
C GLY A 28 9.12 -12.01 6.85
N TRP A 29 8.51 -10.99 6.24
CA TRP A 29 7.09 -10.69 6.44
C TRP A 29 6.17 -11.76 5.89
N VAL A 30 6.57 -12.46 4.82
CA VAL A 30 5.80 -13.60 4.29
C VAL A 30 5.70 -14.70 5.36
N ASP A 31 6.80 -15.02 6.03
CA ASP A 31 6.83 -16.04 7.07
C ASP A 31 6.00 -15.63 8.30
N ASP A 32 6.18 -14.41 8.80
CA ASP A 32 5.38 -13.90 9.92
C ASP A 32 3.88 -13.89 9.57
N LEU A 33 3.53 -13.43 8.37
CA LEU A 33 2.15 -13.42 7.88
C LEU A 33 1.52 -14.83 7.86
N LEU A 34 2.26 -15.86 7.46
CA LEU A 34 1.76 -17.25 7.50
C LEU A 34 1.54 -17.75 8.93
N ILE A 35 2.45 -17.43 9.84
CA ILE A 35 2.34 -17.76 11.27
C ILE A 35 1.11 -17.06 11.87
N LYS A 36 0.95 -15.76 11.60
CA LYS A 36 -0.20 -14.97 12.05
C LYS A 36 -1.52 -15.45 11.45
N ASP A 37 -1.53 -15.83 10.17
CA ASP A 37 -2.72 -16.40 9.52
C ASP A 37 -3.12 -17.74 10.13
N ALA A 38 -2.15 -18.61 10.46
CA ALA A 38 -2.41 -19.86 11.16
C ALA A 38 -3.05 -19.61 12.53
N ARG A 39 -2.43 -18.73 13.33
CA ARG A 39 -2.96 -18.36 14.65
C ARG A 39 -4.34 -17.70 14.58
N SER A 40 -4.59 -16.84 13.60
CA SER A 40 -5.89 -16.23 13.34
C SER A 40 -6.99 -17.28 13.12
N ARG A 41 -6.68 -18.34 12.37
CA ARG A 41 -7.63 -19.44 12.11
C ARG A 41 -7.87 -20.27 13.36
N GLU A 42 -6.85 -20.54 14.16
CA GLU A 42 -6.98 -21.24 15.45
C GLU A 42 -7.83 -20.44 16.44
N LEU A 43 -7.53 -19.15 16.61
CA LEU A 43 -8.28 -18.25 17.49
C LEU A 43 -9.75 -18.15 17.09
N LYS A 44 -10.05 -18.15 15.80
CA LYS A 44 -11.44 -18.19 15.32
C LYS A 44 -12.17 -19.44 15.83
N VAL A 45 -11.56 -20.62 15.70
CA VAL A 45 -12.14 -21.89 16.19
C VAL A 45 -12.27 -21.88 17.72
N GLU A 46 -11.26 -21.40 18.43
CA GLU A 46 -11.27 -21.28 19.89
C GLU A 46 -12.39 -20.35 20.35
N THR A 47 -12.52 -19.19 19.73
CA THR A 47 -13.53 -18.17 20.04
C THR A 47 -14.93 -18.69 19.77
N ASP A 48 -15.16 -19.37 18.64
CA ASP A 48 -16.45 -19.98 18.32
C ASP A 48 -16.82 -21.08 19.32
N THR A 49 -15.84 -21.88 19.75
CA THR A 49 -16.00 -22.91 20.79
C THR A 49 -16.38 -22.29 22.14
N LEU A 50 -15.68 -21.22 22.57
CA LEU A 50 -15.96 -20.51 23.82
C LEU A 50 -17.35 -19.84 23.78
N ARG A 51 -17.74 -19.26 22.65
CA ARG A 51 -19.08 -18.67 22.45
C ARG A 51 -20.17 -19.73 22.50
N GLN A 52 -19.94 -20.89 21.87
CA GLN A 52 -20.85 -22.03 21.97
C GLN A 52 -20.98 -22.50 23.42
N ARG A 53 -19.85 -22.68 24.13
CA ARG A 53 -19.82 -23.10 25.53
C ARG A 53 -20.57 -22.12 26.43
N ARG A 54 -20.38 -20.82 26.25
CA ARG A 54 -21.11 -19.76 26.97
C ARG A 54 -22.63 -19.87 26.78
N ASN A 55 -23.08 -20.23 25.58
CA ASN A 55 -24.51 -20.37 25.29
C ASN A 55 -25.10 -21.70 25.83
N THR A 56 -24.29 -22.74 26.03
CA THR A 56 -24.74 -24.03 26.58
C THR A 56 -24.60 -24.12 28.09
N ILE A 57 -23.61 -23.45 28.69
CA ILE A 57 -23.28 -23.60 30.12
C ILE A 57 -24.43 -23.17 31.04
N ALA A 58 -25.24 -22.19 30.65
CA ALA A 58 -26.43 -21.79 31.39
C ALA A 58 -27.45 -22.94 31.50
N ARG A 59 -27.57 -23.78 30.46
CA ARG A 59 -28.43 -24.98 30.48
C ARG A 59 -27.84 -26.07 31.36
N ASP A 60 -26.52 -26.23 31.34
CA ASP A 60 -25.81 -27.23 32.15
C ASP A 60 -25.90 -26.90 33.65
N ILE A 61 -25.73 -25.62 34.03
CA ILE A 61 -25.91 -25.14 35.41
C ILE A 61 -27.33 -25.42 35.90
N ASN A 62 -28.34 -25.11 35.08
CA ASN A 62 -29.74 -25.36 35.43
C ASN A 62 -30.04 -26.86 35.57
N ARG A 63 -29.41 -27.71 34.76
CA ARG A 63 -29.55 -29.17 34.84
C ARG A 63 -28.90 -29.73 36.11
N ALA A 64 -27.67 -29.31 36.44
CA ALA A 64 -26.96 -29.73 37.63
C ALA A 64 -27.70 -29.33 38.92
N LYS A 65 -28.23 -28.10 38.98
CA LYS A 65 -29.04 -27.63 40.11
C LYS A 65 -30.34 -28.43 40.28
N LYS A 66 -31.02 -28.79 39.18
CA LYS A 66 -32.23 -29.65 39.23
C LYS A 66 -31.92 -31.09 39.68
N ALA A 67 -30.72 -31.58 39.39
CA ALA A 67 -30.27 -32.92 39.79
C ALA A 67 -29.70 -32.98 41.22
N GLY A 68 -29.67 -31.86 41.96
CA GLY A 68 -29.11 -31.80 43.31
C GLY A 68 -27.58 -31.90 43.37
N GLN A 69 -26.89 -31.70 42.24
CA GLN A 69 -25.42 -31.76 42.15
C GLN A 69 -24.77 -30.40 42.42
N ASP A 70 -23.51 -30.39 42.89
CA ASP A 70 -22.74 -29.16 43.05
C ASP A 70 -22.44 -28.54 41.66
N ALA A 71 -22.80 -27.28 41.49
CA ALA A 71 -22.63 -26.52 40.25
C ALA A 71 -21.53 -25.45 40.36
N LYS A 72 -20.72 -25.43 41.44
CA LYS A 72 -19.65 -24.44 41.64
C LYS A 72 -18.69 -24.35 40.46
N ASP A 73 -18.23 -25.49 39.94
CA ASP A 73 -17.26 -25.51 38.83
C ASP A 73 -17.85 -24.94 37.53
N LEU A 74 -19.12 -25.26 37.25
CA LEU A 74 -19.84 -24.71 36.09
C LEU A 74 -20.09 -23.21 36.23
N MET A 75 -20.37 -22.72 37.45
CA MET A 75 -20.52 -21.30 37.72
C MET A 75 -19.19 -20.55 37.61
N ALA A 76 -18.09 -21.15 38.05
CA ALA A 76 -16.73 -20.60 37.90
C ALA A 76 -16.31 -20.54 36.42
N GLU A 77 -16.56 -21.61 35.65
CA GLU A 77 -16.32 -21.63 34.21
C GLU A 77 -17.15 -20.55 33.50
N ALA A 78 -18.44 -20.44 33.82
CA ALA A 78 -19.33 -19.42 33.24
C ALA A 78 -18.83 -17.99 33.51
N ALA A 79 -18.27 -17.74 34.69
CA ALA A 79 -17.68 -16.45 35.04
C ALA A 79 -16.36 -16.17 34.28
N ALA A 80 -15.58 -17.20 33.97
CA ALA A 80 -14.31 -17.07 33.25
C ALA A 80 -14.46 -16.93 31.73
N LEU A 81 -15.53 -17.49 31.14
CA LEU A 81 -15.75 -17.49 29.68
C LEU A 81 -15.74 -16.08 29.04
N PRO A 82 -16.40 -15.04 29.60
CA PRO A 82 -16.34 -13.69 29.05
C PRO A 82 -14.92 -13.12 28.97
N GLN A 83 -14.08 -13.39 29.97
CA GLN A 83 -12.70 -12.92 29.98
C GLN A 83 -11.85 -13.63 28.94
N LYS A 84 -12.01 -14.96 28.79
CA LYS A 84 -11.35 -15.74 27.74
C LYS A 84 -11.73 -15.26 26.33
N ILE A 85 -13.03 -15.05 26.08
CA ILE A 85 -13.52 -14.52 24.81
C ILE A 85 -12.91 -13.14 24.51
N ARG A 86 -12.88 -12.24 25.49
CA ARG A 86 -12.26 -10.91 25.31
C ARG A 86 -10.77 -10.99 25.00
N ALA A 87 -10.04 -11.92 25.62
CA ALA A 87 -8.63 -12.12 25.34
C ALA A 87 -8.40 -12.63 23.91
N CYS A 88 -9.17 -13.63 23.47
CA CYS A 88 -9.11 -14.13 22.10
C CYS A 88 -9.48 -13.04 21.07
N ASP A 89 -10.54 -12.26 21.32
CA ASP A 89 -10.96 -11.17 20.42
C ASP A 89 -9.87 -10.08 20.32
N ALA A 90 -9.18 -9.75 21.42
CA ALA A 90 -8.08 -8.78 21.42
C ALA A 90 -6.82 -9.29 20.68
N GLU A 91 -6.49 -10.57 20.86
CA GLU A 91 -5.39 -11.21 20.11
C GLU A 91 -5.72 -11.26 18.62
N GLN A 92 -6.96 -11.60 18.27
CA GLN A 92 -7.46 -11.63 16.90
C GLN A 92 -7.36 -10.27 16.21
N GLU A 93 -7.70 -9.20 16.92
CA GLU A 93 -7.57 -7.82 16.42
C GLU A 93 -6.11 -7.48 16.11
N THR A 94 -5.21 -7.76 17.06
CA THR A 94 -3.77 -7.52 16.90
C THR A 94 -3.20 -8.28 15.71
N ILE A 95 -3.58 -9.54 15.55
CA ILE A 95 -3.16 -10.38 14.44
C ILE A 95 -3.70 -9.86 13.10
N ARG A 96 -4.95 -9.39 13.07
CA ARG A 96 -5.55 -8.80 11.87
C ARG A 96 -4.79 -7.56 11.43
N ASP A 97 -4.41 -6.70 12.36
CA ASP A 97 -3.67 -5.47 12.07
C ASP A 97 -2.27 -5.78 11.51
N ILE A 98 -1.58 -6.78 12.05
CA ILE A 98 -0.29 -7.24 11.54
C ILE A 98 -0.42 -7.82 10.13
N ILE A 99 -1.40 -8.71 9.91
CA ILE A 99 -1.65 -9.29 8.57
C ILE A 99 -1.96 -8.18 7.56
N HIS A 100 -2.82 -7.23 7.93
CA HIS A 100 -3.17 -6.11 7.06
C HIS A 100 -1.94 -5.23 6.76
N HIS A 101 -1.14 -4.93 7.78
CA HIS A 101 0.11 -4.18 7.64
C HIS A 101 1.06 -4.82 6.62
N HIS A 102 1.29 -6.13 6.72
CA HIS A 102 2.16 -6.88 5.80
C HIS A 102 1.56 -6.92 4.38
N LEU A 103 0.28 -7.27 4.24
CA LEU A 103 -0.38 -7.37 2.94
C LEU A 103 -0.44 -6.04 2.18
N MET A 104 -0.57 -4.92 2.89
CA MET A 104 -0.54 -3.57 2.32
C MET A 104 0.81 -3.22 1.71
N ARG A 105 1.90 -3.79 2.23
CA ARG A 105 3.28 -3.42 1.88
C ARG A 105 4.00 -4.41 0.99
N LEU A 106 3.46 -5.62 0.85
CA LEU A 106 3.96 -6.58 -0.11
C LEU A 106 3.76 -6.05 -1.54
N PRO A 107 4.83 -5.96 -2.35
CA PRO A 107 4.73 -5.50 -3.73
C PRO A 107 3.92 -6.50 -4.56
N ASN A 108 3.44 -6.03 -5.71
CA ASN A 108 2.80 -6.92 -6.67
C ASN A 108 3.82 -7.93 -7.24
N ILE A 109 3.38 -9.10 -7.69
CA ILE A 109 4.28 -10.09 -8.30
C ILE A 109 4.71 -9.58 -9.68
N LEU A 110 6.01 -9.62 -9.98
CA LEU A 110 6.50 -9.25 -11.31
C LEU A 110 5.95 -10.22 -12.34
N HIS A 111 5.53 -9.69 -13.49
CA HIS A 111 5.18 -10.53 -14.63
C HIS A 111 6.44 -11.30 -15.10
N GLU A 112 6.24 -12.51 -15.62
CA GLU A 112 7.33 -13.38 -16.10
C GLU A 112 8.21 -12.72 -17.17
N SER A 113 7.64 -11.78 -17.93
CA SER A 113 8.34 -11.01 -18.97
C SER A 113 9.22 -9.88 -18.42
N VAL A 114 9.16 -9.56 -17.12
CA VAL A 114 9.99 -8.49 -16.55
C VAL A 114 11.42 -9.01 -16.40
N PRO A 115 12.44 -8.34 -16.94
CA PRO A 115 13.82 -8.76 -16.77
C PRO A 115 14.23 -8.73 -15.29
N VAL A 116 15.18 -9.59 -14.92
CA VAL A 116 15.84 -9.53 -13.62
C VAL A 116 16.86 -8.39 -13.69
N GLY A 117 16.81 -7.47 -12.72
CA GLY A 117 17.81 -6.43 -12.61
C GLY A 117 17.87 -5.83 -11.21
N LYS A 118 19.04 -5.37 -10.79
CA LYS A 118 19.31 -4.78 -9.48
C LYS A 118 18.83 -3.33 -9.39
N ASP A 119 19.06 -2.56 -10.44
CA ASP A 119 18.78 -1.14 -10.51
C ASP A 119 18.49 -0.70 -11.96
N ASP A 120 18.37 0.60 -12.18
CA ASP A 120 18.02 1.18 -13.47
C ASP A 120 19.10 0.99 -14.54
N SER A 121 20.34 0.64 -14.17
CA SER A 121 21.42 0.36 -15.13
C SER A 121 21.23 -0.94 -15.90
N GLU A 122 20.40 -1.86 -15.38
CA GLU A 122 20.10 -3.15 -16.01
C GLU A 122 18.78 -3.14 -16.80
N ASN A 123 18.17 -1.96 -16.95
CA ASN A 123 16.99 -1.78 -17.80
C ASN A 123 17.33 -2.05 -19.27
N ILE A 124 16.47 -2.82 -19.94
CA ILE A 124 16.65 -3.20 -21.35
C ILE A 124 15.93 -2.17 -22.25
N GLU A 125 16.67 -1.55 -23.17
CA GLU A 125 16.07 -0.68 -24.19
C GLU A 125 15.28 -1.51 -25.21
N ILE A 126 13.95 -1.33 -25.23
CA ILE A 126 13.06 -2.07 -26.14
C ILE A 126 12.99 -1.41 -27.52
N LYS A 127 13.03 -0.08 -27.57
CA LYS A 127 12.86 0.69 -28.82
C LYS A 127 13.44 2.09 -28.72
N ARG A 128 14.21 2.47 -29.74
CA ARG A 128 14.60 3.86 -30.00
C ARG A 128 13.75 4.46 -31.12
N VAL A 129 13.24 5.68 -30.94
CA VAL A 129 12.52 6.41 -31.99
C VAL A 129 13.15 7.77 -32.20
N GLY A 130 13.50 8.08 -33.44
CA GLY A 130 14.22 9.31 -33.80
C GLY A 130 15.73 9.21 -33.58
N ILE A 131 16.43 10.28 -33.93
CA ILE A 131 17.88 10.42 -33.77
C ILE A 131 18.12 11.70 -32.97
N PRO A 132 18.89 11.67 -31.86
CA PRO A 132 19.25 12.87 -31.12
C PRO A 132 19.90 13.90 -32.05
N ARG A 133 19.42 15.15 -31.97
CA ARG A 133 19.92 16.22 -32.83
C ARG A 133 21.37 16.54 -32.48
N ALA A 134 22.26 16.46 -33.47
CA ALA A 134 23.59 17.05 -33.39
C ALA A 134 23.50 18.56 -33.57
N VAL A 135 24.19 19.31 -32.71
CA VAL A 135 24.30 20.77 -32.79
C VAL A 135 25.78 21.15 -32.72
N ASP A 136 26.10 22.27 -33.36
CA ASP A 136 27.44 22.85 -33.48
C ASP A 136 27.72 23.95 -32.43
N PHE A 137 26.86 24.04 -31.42
CA PHE A 137 26.95 25.00 -30.32
C PHE A 137 26.82 24.30 -28.96
N GLU A 138 27.26 24.99 -27.90
CA GLU A 138 27.15 24.50 -26.53
C GLU A 138 25.68 24.40 -26.09
N ILE A 139 25.25 23.19 -25.73
CA ILE A 139 23.88 22.94 -25.27
C ILE A 139 23.71 23.46 -23.85
N LYS A 140 22.84 24.46 -23.68
CA LYS A 140 22.37 24.91 -22.37
C LYS A 140 21.27 23.99 -21.85
N ASN A 141 21.29 23.69 -20.56
CA ASN A 141 20.18 22.97 -19.92
C ASN A 141 18.90 23.85 -19.89
N HIS A 142 17.75 23.22 -19.69
CA HIS A 142 16.46 23.90 -19.72
C HIS A 142 16.32 25.03 -18.69
N GLY A 143 16.92 24.89 -17.51
CA GLY A 143 16.88 25.90 -16.45
C GLY A 143 17.67 27.16 -16.83
N GLN A 144 18.88 26.98 -17.37
CA GLN A 144 19.70 28.08 -17.85
C GLN A 144 19.01 28.82 -19.01
N LEU A 145 18.45 28.09 -19.97
CA LEU A 145 17.70 28.68 -21.08
C LEU A 145 16.51 29.51 -20.58
N ALA A 146 15.76 28.99 -19.62
CA ALA A 146 14.61 29.70 -19.08
C ALA A 146 15.01 30.97 -18.31
N ALA A 147 16.12 30.93 -17.57
CA ALA A 147 16.67 32.10 -16.86
C ALA A 147 17.19 33.17 -17.83
N ASP A 148 18.05 32.79 -18.78
CA ASP A 148 18.66 33.71 -19.77
C ASP A 148 17.61 34.48 -20.58
N ASN A 149 16.50 33.82 -20.91
CA ASN A 149 15.42 34.39 -21.69
C ASN A 149 14.31 35.02 -20.82
N ASN A 150 14.50 35.08 -19.49
CA ASN A 150 13.52 35.61 -18.54
C ASN A 150 12.15 34.92 -18.61
N TRP A 151 12.13 33.66 -19.01
CA TRP A 151 10.96 32.78 -19.11
C TRP A 151 10.66 32.05 -17.81
N ALA A 152 11.62 31.96 -16.90
CA ALA A 152 11.38 31.47 -15.55
C ALA A 152 12.08 32.35 -14.50
N ASP A 153 11.51 32.39 -13.30
CA ASP A 153 12.05 33.09 -12.15
C ASP A 153 12.20 32.12 -10.97
N PHE A 154 13.41 31.58 -10.84
CA PHE A 154 13.77 30.61 -9.79
C PHE A 154 14.09 31.30 -8.46
N GLU A 155 14.66 32.49 -8.50
CA GLU A 155 15.05 33.23 -7.29
C GLU A 155 13.81 33.67 -6.51
N ARG A 156 12.81 34.26 -7.18
CA ARG A 156 11.55 34.63 -6.53
C ARG A 156 10.81 33.41 -6.02
N ALA A 157 10.81 32.30 -6.76
CA ALA A 157 10.16 31.07 -6.32
C ALA A 157 10.84 30.50 -5.07
N THR A 158 12.17 30.48 -5.04
CA THR A 158 12.95 30.04 -3.87
C THR A 158 12.66 30.93 -2.66
N LYS A 159 12.55 32.25 -2.85
CA LYS A 159 12.21 33.19 -1.77
C LYS A 159 10.81 32.94 -1.18
N ILE A 160 9.85 32.50 -1.99
CA ILE A 160 8.45 32.35 -1.56
C ILE A 160 8.14 30.95 -1.05
N ALA A 161 8.65 29.91 -1.73
CA ALA A 161 8.27 28.52 -1.51
C ALA A 161 9.46 27.60 -1.14
N GLY A 162 10.70 28.07 -1.24
CA GLY A 162 11.91 27.28 -1.02
C GLY A 162 12.45 26.58 -2.28
N ALA A 163 13.46 25.74 -2.10
CA ALA A 163 14.12 25.04 -3.19
C ALA A 163 13.17 24.08 -3.93
N GLY A 164 13.33 23.95 -5.25
CA GLY A 164 12.53 23.07 -6.10
C GLY A 164 11.31 23.72 -6.76
N PHE A 165 11.03 24.99 -6.47
CA PHE A 165 9.92 25.75 -7.07
C PHE A 165 10.41 26.75 -8.14
N TYR A 166 9.51 27.13 -9.05
CA TYR A 166 9.78 28.09 -10.12
C TYR A 166 8.51 28.86 -10.51
N PHE A 167 8.67 30.10 -10.97
CA PHE A 167 7.62 30.80 -11.72
C PHE A 167 7.91 30.70 -13.21
N LEU A 168 6.95 30.26 -14.02
CA LEU A 168 7.02 30.39 -15.48
C LEU A 168 6.49 31.76 -15.92
N LYS A 169 6.99 32.28 -17.05
CA LYS A 169 6.70 33.62 -17.56
C LYS A 169 6.50 33.64 -19.07
N GLY A 170 5.67 34.57 -19.52
CA GLY A 170 5.49 34.93 -20.93
C GLY A 170 5.17 33.73 -21.82
N SER A 171 5.84 33.64 -22.96
CA SER A 171 5.60 32.59 -23.95
C SER A 171 5.81 31.17 -23.41
N LEU A 172 6.64 30.97 -22.37
CA LEU A 172 6.83 29.65 -21.77
C LEU A 172 5.59 29.17 -21.00
N VAL A 173 4.80 30.08 -20.42
CA VAL A 173 3.48 29.76 -19.82
C VAL A 173 2.51 29.31 -20.90
N LEU A 174 2.45 30.05 -22.01
CA LEU A 174 1.57 29.71 -23.12
C LEU A 174 1.93 28.37 -23.75
N LEU A 175 3.23 28.08 -23.86
CA LEU A 175 3.73 26.80 -24.33
C LEU A 175 3.35 25.65 -23.39
N ASP A 176 3.53 25.81 -22.08
CA ASP A 176 3.13 24.82 -21.07
C ASP A 176 1.63 24.48 -21.17
N MET A 177 0.77 25.50 -21.23
CA MET A 177 -0.67 25.32 -21.42
C MET A 177 -1.01 24.64 -22.75
N ALA A 178 -0.33 25.01 -23.83
CA ALA A 178 -0.54 24.41 -25.15
C ALA A 178 -0.15 22.93 -25.17
N LEU A 179 0.93 22.54 -24.48
CA LEU A 179 1.35 21.14 -24.35
C LEU A 179 0.34 20.33 -23.56
N GLN A 180 -0.16 20.85 -22.43
CA GLN A 180 -1.21 20.20 -21.65
C GLN A 180 -2.47 19.98 -22.49
N ARG A 181 -2.91 21.02 -23.23
CA ARG A 181 -4.07 20.92 -24.12
C ARG A 181 -3.87 19.90 -25.24
N TYR A 182 -2.73 19.93 -25.91
CA TYR A 182 -2.40 18.99 -26.98
C TYR A 182 -2.45 17.54 -26.49
N ALA A 183 -1.91 17.25 -25.30
CA ALA A 183 -1.95 15.91 -24.72
C ALA A 183 -3.39 15.46 -24.43
N LEU A 184 -4.23 16.34 -23.90
CA LEU A 184 -5.66 16.05 -23.67
C LEU A 184 -6.40 15.76 -24.99
N ASP A 185 -6.24 16.61 -26.01
CA ASP A 185 -6.87 16.40 -27.32
C ASP A 185 -6.44 15.08 -27.98
N LEU A 186 -5.17 14.70 -27.82
CA LEU A 186 -4.64 13.44 -28.32
C LEU A 186 -5.28 12.24 -27.60
N LEU A 187 -5.43 12.31 -26.27
CA LEU A 187 -6.02 11.24 -25.48
C LEU A 187 -7.53 11.13 -25.67
N GLU A 188 -8.24 12.25 -25.81
CA GLU A 188 -9.68 12.28 -26.10
C GLU A 188 -9.98 11.57 -27.42
N LYS A 189 -9.18 11.82 -28.47
CA LYS A 189 -9.28 11.10 -29.76
C LYS A 189 -9.03 9.59 -29.65
N LYS A 190 -8.33 9.14 -28.60
CA LYS A 190 -8.12 7.71 -28.30
C LYS A 190 -9.24 7.12 -27.43
N GLY A 191 -10.27 7.89 -27.10
CA GLY A 191 -11.44 7.45 -26.33
C GLY A 191 -11.32 7.63 -24.81
N PHE A 192 -10.29 8.34 -24.32
CA PHE A 192 -10.20 8.68 -22.91
C PHE A 192 -11.12 9.88 -22.59
N THR A 193 -11.77 9.85 -21.42
CA THR A 193 -12.58 10.98 -20.94
C THR A 193 -11.72 11.91 -20.07
N PRO A 194 -11.53 13.19 -20.44
CA PRO A 194 -10.82 14.15 -19.59
C PRO A 194 -11.58 14.42 -18.28
N VAL A 195 -10.86 14.40 -17.16
CA VAL A 195 -11.42 14.67 -15.83
C VAL A 195 -10.47 15.58 -15.06
N ILE A 196 -11.01 16.60 -14.38
CA ILE A 196 -10.29 17.38 -13.37
C ILE A 196 -10.74 16.89 -11.99
N PRO A 197 -9.90 16.13 -11.25
CA PRO A 197 -10.24 15.67 -9.92
C PRO A 197 -9.89 16.72 -8.84
N PRO A 198 -10.33 16.52 -7.59
CA PRO A 198 -9.76 17.23 -6.45
C PRO A 198 -8.25 16.98 -6.34
N TYR A 199 -7.48 18.02 -5.98
CA TYR A 199 -6.03 17.91 -5.78
C TYR A 199 -5.64 17.50 -4.36
N MET A 200 -6.60 17.49 -3.44
CA MET A 200 -6.47 16.97 -2.08
C MET A 200 -7.36 15.75 -1.93
N ILE A 201 -6.82 14.68 -1.38
CA ILE A 201 -7.52 13.40 -1.21
C ILE A 201 -7.42 12.93 0.23
N ASN A 202 -8.42 12.17 0.68
CA ASN A 202 -8.39 11.57 2.01
C ASN A 202 -7.44 10.37 2.05
N ARG A 203 -7.07 9.97 3.27
CA ARG A 203 -6.15 8.87 3.55
C ARG A 203 -6.58 7.56 2.87
N SER A 204 -7.85 7.20 2.99
CA SER A 204 -8.37 5.93 2.47
C SER A 204 -8.32 5.83 0.94
N SER A 205 -8.49 6.95 0.23
CA SER A 205 -8.35 6.98 -1.24
C SER A 205 -6.91 6.72 -1.68
N TYR A 206 -5.93 7.21 -0.90
CA TYR A 206 -4.52 7.00 -1.20
C TYR A 206 -4.03 5.60 -0.82
N GLU A 207 -4.47 5.06 0.33
CA GLU A 207 -4.21 3.67 0.71
C GLU A 207 -4.74 2.67 -0.32
N GLY A 208 -5.71 3.05 -1.14
CA GLY A 208 -6.18 2.22 -2.26
C GLY A 208 -5.18 2.04 -3.40
N VAL A 209 -4.20 2.94 -3.55
CA VAL A 209 -3.27 2.95 -4.70
C VAL A 209 -1.82 2.66 -4.33
N THR A 210 -1.41 2.91 -3.09
CA THR A 210 -0.03 2.64 -2.64
C THR A 210 0.05 2.48 -1.11
N ASP A 211 1.18 1.95 -0.60
CA ASP A 211 1.45 1.96 0.83
C ASP A 211 1.77 3.38 1.31
N LEU A 212 1.07 3.84 2.35
CA LEU A 212 1.39 5.12 2.98
C LEU A 212 2.72 5.11 3.72
N GLY A 213 3.19 3.96 4.23
CA GLY A 213 4.46 3.88 4.94
C GLY A 213 5.64 4.30 4.07
N ASP A 214 5.64 3.85 2.82
CA ASP A 214 6.68 4.19 1.84
C ASP A 214 6.62 5.66 1.38
N PHE A 215 5.45 6.32 1.47
CA PHE A 215 5.23 7.64 0.86
C PHE A 215 4.85 8.78 1.83
N GLU A 216 4.63 8.51 3.13
CA GLU A 216 4.21 9.55 4.10
C GLU A 216 5.21 10.70 4.18
N LYS A 217 6.50 10.42 3.95
CA LYS A 217 7.58 11.42 4.00
C LYS A 217 7.76 12.23 2.71
N VAL A 218 7.13 11.83 1.60
CA VAL A 218 7.24 12.51 0.30
C VAL A 218 5.94 13.21 -0.11
N MET A 219 4.98 13.30 0.81
CA MET A 219 3.70 13.97 0.59
C MET A 219 3.58 15.25 1.41
N TYR A 220 2.86 16.22 0.85
CA TYR A 220 2.37 17.37 1.61
C TYR A 220 1.11 16.96 2.38
N LYS A 221 1.20 16.91 3.71
CA LYS A 221 0.08 16.64 4.61
C LYS A 221 -0.55 17.95 5.08
N ILE A 222 -1.87 17.98 5.13
CA ILE A 222 -2.69 19.06 5.69
C ILE A 222 -3.30 18.57 6.99
#